data_AF-A0AAU4QV40-F1
#
_entry.id   AF-A0AAU4QV40-F1
#
_cell.length_a   1.000
_cell.length_b   1.000
_cell.length_c   1.000
_cell.angle_alpha   90.00
_cell.angle_beta   90.00
_cell.angle_gamma   90.00
#
_symmetry.space_group_name_H-M   'P 1'
#
loop_
_entity.id
_entity.type
_entity.pdbx_description
1 polymer ?
#
loop_
_entity_poly.entity_id
_entity_poly.type
_entity_poly.pdbx_seq_one_letter_code
_entity_poly.pdbx_strand_id
1 'polypeptide(L)'
;MLPDTDELAESLLDLGVPHEDINDLVRMGPRVRDDPELRQHLERSVDELVRGIGQVGGAVDLPDLDWAAGPLRRCFPVYVFVAALPSTRAYHRERGIPADVSRRTLADLGRNMAVHRRRHGRTGVQAPWWLVHHFRGELYQLGRLQFERARLGQRAGTRLAAAGLDVGPDSGCLNVHIPDFYGPLSPAAVDRSLALAREFFAAHFPQERYEVATCHSWLLDPQLRKYLPEDSNIVGFQERFRVAHEDREQADSEPVQFVFGDPELPVETLPRRTAVERAVGDHLRAGGHWYVGHGWLPFDGRG
;
A
#
# COMPACT_ATOMS: atom_id res chain seq x y z
N MET A 1 9.83 -18.49 -13.27
CA MET A 1 9.61 -19.83 -12.67
C MET A 1 9.66 -19.67 -11.15
N LEU A 2 8.92 -20.50 -10.42
CA LEU A 2 9.00 -20.51 -8.96
C LEU A 2 10.35 -21.13 -8.52
N PRO A 3 11.04 -20.58 -7.51
CA PRO A 3 12.25 -21.18 -6.94
C PRO A 3 12.00 -22.58 -6.38
N ASP A 4 13.07 -23.32 -6.10
CA ASP A 4 12.98 -24.58 -5.37
C ASP A 4 12.57 -24.35 -3.89
N THR A 5 12.46 -25.43 -3.11
CA THR A 5 11.94 -25.36 -1.74
C THR A 5 12.81 -24.50 -0.82
N ASP A 6 14.13 -24.60 -0.93
CA ASP A 6 15.06 -23.91 -0.03
C ASP A 6 15.19 -22.45 -0.46
N GLU A 7 15.33 -22.21 -1.75
CA GLU A 7 15.33 -20.86 -2.35
C GLU A 7 14.01 -20.10 -2.12
N LEU A 8 12.88 -20.81 -2.06
CA LEU A 8 11.58 -20.24 -1.73
C LEU A 8 11.59 -19.70 -0.29
N ALA A 9 12.12 -20.45 0.67
CA ALA A 9 12.18 -20.01 2.06
C ALA A 9 13.01 -18.72 2.20
N GLU A 10 14.17 -18.65 1.53
CA GLU A 10 15.02 -17.45 1.50
C GLU A 10 14.30 -16.26 0.86
N SER A 11 13.62 -16.49 -0.27
CA SER A 11 12.85 -15.44 -0.97
C SER A 11 11.73 -14.88 -0.09
N LEU A 12 11.01 -15.74 0.64
CA LEU A 12 9.95 -15.32 1.55
C LEU A 12 10.50 -14.51 2.72
N LEU A 13 11.64 -14.92 3.30
CA LEU A 13 12.32 -14.17 4.35
C LEU A 13 12.73 -12.77 3.86
N ASP A 14 13.31 -12.69 2.66
CA ASP A 14 13.72 -11.44 2.01
C ASP A 14 12.54 -10.49 1.74
N LEU A 15 11.35 -11.04 1.51
CA LEU A 15 10.09 -10.32 1.31
C LEU A 15 9.36 -10.00 2.63
N GLY A 16 10.04 -10.19 3.77
CA GLY A 16 9.53 -9.83 5.09
C GLY A 16 8.35 -10.68 5.55
N VAL A 17 8.14 -11.85 4.95
CA VAL A 17 7.03 -12.75 5.30
C VAL A 17 7.13 -13.14 6.78
N PRO A 18 6.02 -13.08 7.56
CA PRO A 18 6.05 -13.49 8.96
C PRO A 18 6.62 -14.88 9.13
N HIS A 19 7.53 -15.07 10.08
CA HIS A 19 8.25 -16.35 10.23
C HIS A 19 7.32 -17.55 10.44
N GLU A 20 6.17 -17.33 11.08
CA GLU A 20 5.13 -18.35 11.30
C GLU A 20 4.40 -18.76 10.00
N ASP A 21 4.45 -17.95 8.95
CA ASP A 21 3.83 -18.23 7.65
C ASP A 21 4.76 -19.01 6.69
N ILE A 22 6.08 -18.88 6.84
CA ILE A 22 7.07 -19.38 5.87
C ILE A 22 6.91 -20.89 5.65
N ASN A 23 6.88 -21.68 6.73
CA ASN A 23 6.82 -23.15 6.61
C ASN A 23 5.53 -23.64 5.95
N ASP A 24 4.40 -22.95 6.15
CA ASP A 24 3.14 -23.30 5.49
C ASP A 24 3.20 -23.02 3.99
N LEU A 25 3.79 -21.89 3.59
CA LEU A 25 4.00 -21.54 2.19
C LEU A 25 4.98 -22.48 1.49
N VAL A 26 6.08 -22.83 2.16
CA VAL A 26 7.08 -23.78 1.65
C VAL A 26 6.45 -25.15 1.46
N ARG A 27 5.64 -25.63 2.41
CA ARG A 27 4.92 -26.92 2.30
C ARG A 27 3.98 -26.97 1.09
N MET A 28 3.34 -25.86 0.74
CA MET A 28 2.44 -25.75 -0.41
C MET A 28 3.18 -25.52 -1.74
N GLY A 29 4.43 -25.05 -1.72
CA GLY A 29 5.23 -24.69 -2.90
C GLY A 29 5.37 -25.81 -3.95
N PRO A 30 5.73 -27.06 -3.58
CA PRO A 30 5.83 -28.17 -4.53
C PRO A 30 4.54 -28.40 -5.31
N ARG A 31 3.36 -28.28 -4.67
CA ARG A 31 2.08 -28.42 -5.37
C ARG A 31 1.91 -27.37 -6.46
N VAL A 32 2.25 -26.10 -6.17
CA VAL A 32 2.14 -25.02 -7.16
C VAL A 32 3.11 -25.22 -8.34
N ARG A 33 4.30 -25.75 -8.05
CA ARG A 33 5.33 -25.99 -9.06
C ARG A 33 5.05 -27.23 -9.91
N ASP A 34 4.55 -28.31 -9.31
CA ASP A 34 4.53 -29.65 -9.92
C ASP A 34 3.17 -29.96 -10.56
N ASP A 35 2.08 -29.36 -10.09
CA ASP A 35 0.74 -29.44 -10.71
C ASP A 35 0.69 -28.62 -12.01
N PRO A 36 0.41 -29.24 -13.18
CA PRO A 36 0.41 -28.55 -14.47
C PRO A 36 -0.60 -27.40 -14.58
N GLU A 37 -1.77 -27.53 -13.96
CA GLU A 37 -2.83 -26.53 -14.03
C GLU A 37 -2.43 -25.31 -13.19
N LEU A 38 -2.01 -25.53 -11.95
CA LEU A 38 -1.53 -24.45 -11.08
C LEU A 38 -0.30 -23.74 -11.67
N ARG A 39 0.61 -24.48 -12.30
CA ARG A 39 1.76 -23.90 -13.00
C ARG A 39 1.31 -22.98 -14.14
N GLN A 40 0.36 -23.42 -14.96
CA GLN A 40 -0.17 -22.60 -16.05
C GLN A 40 -0.89 -21.34 -15.54
N HIS A 41 -1.62 -21.44 -14.43
CA HIS A 41 -2.21 -20.27 -13.76
C HIS A 41 -1.14 -19.31 -13.23
N LEU A 42 -0.08 -19.84 -12.63
CA LEU A 42 1.03 -19.05 -12.12
C LEU A 42 1.72 -18.29 -13.26
N GLU A 43 2.08 -18.99 -14.33
CA GLU A 43 2.75 -18.41 -15.51
C GLU A 43 1.92 -17.27 -16.11
N ARG A 44 0.62 -17.49 -16.35
CA ARG A 44 -0.27 -16.44 -16.86
C ARG A 44 -0.35 -15.22 -15.94
N SER A 45 -0.46 -15.45 -14.63
CA SER A 45 -0.53 -14.36 -13.64
C SER A 45 0.76 -13.55 -13.59
N VAL A 46 1.91 -14.24 -13.66
CA VAL A 46 3.23 -13.60 -13.70
C VAL A 46 3.39 -12.80 -14.99
N ASP A 47 3.03 -13.36 -16.14
CA ASP A 47 3.11 -12.67 -17.44
C ASP A 47 2.26 -11.40 -17.46
N GLU A 48 1.05 -11.45 -16.91
CA GLU A 48 0.17 -10.28 -16.81
C GLU A 48 0.73 -9.20 -15.88
N LEU A 49 1.26 -9.60 -14.73
CA LEU A 49 1.92 -8.68 -13.80
C LEU A 49 3.14 -8.01 -14.46
N VAL A 50 4.04 -8.81 -15.03
CA VAL A 50 5.31 -8.40 -15.62
C VAL A 50 5.10 -7.52 -16.86
N ARG A 51 4.08 -7.80 -17.68
CA ARG A 51 3.75 -6.98 -18.87
C ARG A 51 3.48 -5.51 -18.54
N GLY A 52 2.96 -5.23 -17.35
CA GLY A 52 2.68 -3.87 -16.89
C GLY A 52 3.79 -3.22 -16.08
N ILE A 53 4.96 -3.85 -15.92
CA ILE A 53 6.08 -3.25 -15.18
C ILE A 53 6.43 -1.87 -15.76
N GLY A 54 6.52 -0.88 -14.87
CA GLY A 54 6.86 0.50 -15.15
C GLY A 54 5.72 1.37 -15.70
N GLN A 55 4.59 0.78 -16.09
CA GLN A 55 3.40 1.50 -16.54
C GLN A 55 2.62 2.03 -15.34
N VAL A 56 1.98 3.20 -15.46
CA VAL A 56 1.18 3.82 -14.39
C VAL A 56 -0.30 3.62 -14.68
N GLY A 57 -1.07 3.15 -13.69
CA GLY A 57 -2.53 3.14 -13.74
C GLY A 57 -3.14 1.98 -14.52
N GLY A 58 -2.41 0.87 -14.69
CA GLY A 58 -2.94 -0.34 -15.29
C GLY A 58 -3.58 -1.25 -14.24
N ALA A 59 -4.88 -1.52 -14.35
CA ALA A 59 -5.55 -2.52 -13.51
C ALA A 59 -4.94 -3.92 -13.76
N VAL A 60 -4.81 -4.70 -12.69
CA VAL A 60 -4.57 -6.15 -12.77
C VAL A 60 -5.54 -6.81 -11.83
N ASP A 61 -6.39 -7.63 -12.42
CA ASP A 61 -7.12 -8.60 -11.65
C ASP A 61 -6.28 -9.87 -11.63
N LEU A 62 -5.61 -10.13 -10.51
CA LEU A 62 -5.02 -11.44 -10.31
C LEU A 62 -6.15 -12.47 -10.38
N PRO A 63 -6.00 -13.54 -11.19
CA PRO A 63 -7.11 -14.42 -11.50
C PRO A 63 -7.67 -15.04 -10.22
N ASP A 64 -9.00 -14.97 -10.07
CA ASP A 64 -9.66 -15.75 -9.04
C ASP A 64 -9.56 -17.23 -9.42
N LEU A 65 -8.96 -18.02 -8.54
CA LEU A 65 -8.87 -19.45 -8.74
C LEU A 65 -10.21 -20.07 -8.34
N ASP A 66 -10.87 -20.74 -9.29
CA ASP A 66 -12.07 -21.57 -9.07
C ASP A 66 -11.71 -22.90 -8.39
N TRP A 67 -10.95 -22.80 -7.30
CA TRP A 67 -10.58 -23.92 -6.46
C TRP A 67 -11.39 -23.86 -5.17
N ALA A 68 -11.82 -25.04 -4.69
CA ALA A 68 -12.50 -25.17 -3.41
C ALA A 68 -11.74 -24.41 -2.30
N ALA A 69 -12.50 -23.79 -1.39
CA ALA A 69 -11.97 -23.00 -0.28
C ALA A 69 -10.80 -23.72 0.43
N GLY A 70 -9.68 -23.02 0.62
CA GLY A 70 -8.50 -23.63 1.24
C GLY A 70 -7.30 -22.68 1.39
N PRO A 71 -6.24 -23.13 2.08
CA PRO A 71 -5.01 -22.35 2.26
C PRO A 71 -4.39 -21.87 0.95
N LEU A 72 -4.39 -22.71 -0.09
CA LEU A 72 -3.75 -22.37 -1.36
C LEU A 72 -4.42 -21.19 -2.06
N ARG A 73 -5.76 -21.09 -2.10
CA ARG A 73 -6.46 -19.95 -2.72
C ARG A 73 -6.05 -18.61 -2.08
N ARG A 74 -5.90 -18.58 -0.75
CA ARG A 74 -5.50 -17.36 -0.01
C ARG A 74 -4.02 -17.01 -0.18
N CYS A 75 -3.18 -18.02 -0.40
CA CYS A 75 -1.73 -17.88 -0.47
C CYS A 75 -1.21 -17.85 -1.92
N PHE A 76 -2.04 -18.15 -2.92
CA PHE A 76 -1.63 -18.19 -4.32
C PHE A 76 -0.91 -16.91 -4.80
N PRO A 77 -1.39 -15.70 -4.44
CA PRO A 77 -0.71 -14.47 -4.83
C PRO A 77 0.76 -14.40 -4.38
N VAL A 78 1.11 -15.03 -3.24
CA VAL A 78 2.52 -15.07 -2.77
C VAL A 78 3.43 -15.69 -3.82
N TYR A 79 3.01 -16.80 -4.44
CA TYR A 79 3.80 -17.48 -5.46
C TYR A 79 3.92 -16.66 -6.73
N VAL A 80 2.87 -15.92 -7.12
CA VAL A 80 2.91 -14.98 -8.25
C VAL A 80 3.99 -13.92 -8.01
N PHE A 81 3.98 -13.30 -6.82
CA PHE A 81 4.95 -12.27 -6.48
C PHE A 81 6.38 -12.80 -6.36
N VAL A 82 6.58 -13.97 -5.75
CA VAL A 82 7.90 -14.63 -5.68
C VAL A 82 8.41 -14.95 -7.08
N ALA A 83 7.57 -15.50 -7.96
CA ALA A 83 7.96 -15.85 -9.33
C ALA A 83 8.23 -14.62 -10.22
N ALA A 84 7.59 -13.48 -9.95
CA ALA A 84 7.82 -12.20 -10.64
C ALA A 84 9.02 -11.42 -10.09
N LEU A 85 9.51 -11.76 -8.89
CA LEU A 85 10.58 -11.05 -8.18
C LEU A 85 11.84 -10.79 -9.03
N PRO A 86 12.35 -11.73 -9.85
CA PRO A 86 13.50 -11.48 -10.71
C PRO A 86 13.26 -10.35 -11.72
N SER A 87 12.08 -10.32 -12.36
CA SER A 87 11.70 -9.30 -13.33
C SER A 87 11.56 -7.92 -12.69
N THR A 88 10.89 -7.83 -11.54
CA THR A 88 10.78 -6.59 -10.77
C THR A 88 12.14 -6.08 -10.33
N ARG A 89 13.01 -6.94 -9.78
CA ARG A 89 14.37 -6.55 -9.36
C ARG A 89 15.24 -6.14 -10.56
N ALA A 90 15.06 -6.76 -11.73
CA ALA A 90 15.75 -6.36 -12.96
C ALA A 90 15.33 -4.95 -13.39
N TYR A 91 14.02 -4.67 -13.41
CA TYR A 91 13.50 -3.33 -13.68
C TYR A 91 14.03 -2.28 -12.70
N HIS A 92 14.01 -2.58 -11.39
CA HIS A 92 14.57 -1.67 -10.38
C HIS A 92 16.04 -1.36 -10.66
N ARG A 93 16.85 -2.38 -10.97
CA ARG A 93 18.27 -2.19 -11.31
C ARG A 93 18.48 -1.37 -12.58
N GLU A 94 17.68 -1.61 -13.62
CA GLU A 94 17.72 -0.85 -14.88
C GLU A 94 17.38 0.63 -14.68
N ARG A 95 16.47 0.94 -13.74
CA ARG A 95 16.17 2.33 -13.30
C ARG A 95 17.18 2.91 -12.32
N GLY A 96 18.21 2.15 -11.95
CA GLY A 96 19.21 2.56 -10.96
C GLY A 96 18.68 2.66 -9.53
N ILE A 97 17.52 2.06 -9.23
CA ILE A 97 16.91 2.10 -7.90
C ILE A 97 17.82 1.39 -6.88
N PRO A 98 18.14 2.02 -5.74
CA PRO A 98 18.96 1.40 -4.71
C PRO A 98 18.40 0.07 -4.22
N ALA A 99 19.27 -0.92 -4.03
CA ALA A 99 18.88 -2.27 -3.65
C ALA A 99 18.10 -2.33 -2.32
N ASP A 100 18.41 -1.42 -1.39
CA ASP A 100 17.72 -1.32 -0.09
C ASP A 100 16.33 -0.68 -0.22
N VAL A 101 16.13 0.27 -1.15
CA VAL A 101 14.79 0.79 -1.49
C VAL A 101 13.95 -0.30 -2.14
N SER A 102 14.51 -1.04 -3.11
CA SER A 102 13.86 -2.20 -3.73
C SER A 102 13.44 -3.23 -2.68
N ARG A 103 14.36 -3.62 -1.78
CA ARG A 103 14.08 -4.56 -0.69
C ARG A 103 12.95 -4.08 0.22
N ARG A 104 13.03 -2.84 0.73
CA ARG A 104 12.02 -2.28 1.66
C ARG A 104 10.64 -2.13 1.01
N THR A 105 10.61 -1.83 -0.29
CA THR A 105 9.37 -1.74 -1.06
C THR A 105 8.72 -3.12 -1.19
N LEU A 106 9.48 -4.13 -1.60
CA LEU A 106 8.93 -5.47 -1.86
C LEU A 106 8.61 -6.24 -0.56
N ALA A 107 9.18 -5.84 0.56
CA ALA A 107 8.84 -6.35 1.89
C ALA A 107 7.39 -6.03 2.32
N ASP A 108 6.65 -5.20 1.57
CA ASP A 108 5.24 -4.96 1.83
C ASP A 108 4.38 -6.22 1.65
N LEU A 109 4.86 -7.22 0.89
CA LEU A 109 4.21 -8.54 0.83
C LEU A 109 4.06 -9.13 2.24
N GLY A 110 5.15 -9.20 3.00
CA GLY A 110 5.10 -9.72 4.36
C GLY A 110 4.25 -8.87 5.30
N ARG A 111 4.27 -7.54 5.14
CA ARG A 111 3.38 -6.63 5.86
C ARG A 111 1.91 -6.96 5.60
N ASN A 112 1.55 -7.17 4.34
CA ASN A 112 0.19 -7.50 3.93
C ASN A 112 -0.27 -8.86 4.48
N MET A 113 0.64 -9.83 4.56
CA MET A 113 0.40 -11.12 5.21
C MET A 113 0.20 -10.99 6.72
N ALA A 114 0.99 -10.14 7.40
CA ALA A 114 0.80 -9.85 8.82
C ALA A 114 -0.58 -9.22 9.10
N VAL A 115 -1.05 -8.31 8.23
CA VAL A 115 -2.42 -7.76 8.32
C VAL A 115 -3.47 -8.86 8.14
N HIS A 116 -3.34 -9.71 7.12
CA HIS A 116 -4.28 -10.81 6.89
C HIS A 116 -4.38 -11.74 8.09
N ARG A 117 -3.23 -12.11 8.66
CA ARG A 117 -3.17 -12.96 9.86
C ARG A 117 -3.79 -12.27 11.07
N ARG A 118 -3.51 -10.98 11.29
CA ARG A 118 -4.14 -10.19 12.36
C ARG A 118 -5.67 -10.21 12.25
N ARG A 119 -6.22 -10.17 11.03
CA ARG A 119 -7.67 -10.19 10.78
C ARG A 119 -8.27 -11.60 10.90
N HIS A 120 -7.64 -12.60 10.29
CA HIS A 120 -8.26 -13.91 10.06
C HIS A 120 -7.66 -15.06 10.88
N GLY A 121 -6.60 -14.80 11.66
CA GLY A 121 -5.90 -15.80 12.48
C GLY A 121 -5.18 -16.89 11.68
N ARG A 122 -4.94 -16.68 10.38
CA ARG A 122 -4.38 -17.70 9.46
C ARG A 122 -3.60 -17.06 8.31
N THR A 123 -2.72 -17.85 7.69
CA THR A 123 -1.92 -17.46 6.53
C THR A 123 -2.79 -17.07 5.33
N GLY A 124 -2.38 -15.99 4.66
CA GLY A 124 -2.99 -15.46 3.43
C GLY A 124 -2.49 -14.04 3.13
N VAL A 125 -2.96 -13.47 2.03
CA VAL A 125 -2.63 -12.10 1.60
C VAL A 125 -3.90 -11.25 1.69
N GLN A 126 -3.83 -10.10 2.37
CA GLN A 126 -4.98 -9.23 2.65
C GLN A 126 -5.46 -8.49 1.40
N ALA A 127 -4.52 -7.94 0.63
CA ALA A 127 -4.78 -7.10 -0.53
C ALA A 127 -3.77 -7.39 -1.64
N PRO A 128 -3.91 -8.52 -2.36
CA PRO A 128 -3.00 -8.85 -3.45
C PRO A 128 -3.03 -7.80 -4.58
N TRP A 129 -4.17 -7.16 -4.87
CA TRP A 129 -4.26 -6.07 -5.85
C TRP A 129 -3.36 -4.87 -5.48
N TRP A 130 -3.19 -4.57 -4.19
CA TRP A 130 -2.33 -3.49 -3.71
C TRP A 130 -0.84 -3.78 -3.96
N LEU A 131 -0.43 -5.04 -3.83
CA LEU A 131 0.95 -5.46 -4.04
C LEU A 131 1.35 -5.39 -5.53
N VAL A 132 0.41 -5.37 -6.46
CA VAL A 132 0.68 -5.16 -7.89
C VAL A 132 1.49 -3.87 -8.11
N HIS A 133 1.13 -2.76 -7.45
CA HIS A 133 1.83 -1.48 -7.58
C HIS A 133 3.31 -1.57 -7.17
N HIS A 134 3.62 -2.40 -6.17
CA HIS A 134 4.98 -2.62 -5.69
C HIS A 134 5.78 -3.43 -6.70
N PHE A 135 5.19 -4.53 -7.20
CA PHE A 135 5.87 -5.44 -8.11
C PHE A 135 5.96 -4.91 -9.55
N ARG A 136 5.14 -3.92 -9.90
CA ARG A 136 5.24 -3.15 -11.16
C ARG A 136 6.19 -1.97 -11.09
N GLY A 137 6.72 -1.62 -9.92
CA GLY A 137 7.56 -0.43 -9.78
C GLY A 137 6.78 0.88 -9.98
N GLU A 138 5.49 0.87 -9.64
CA GLU A 138 4.65 2.06 -9.51
C GLU A 138 4.82 2.70 -8.12
N LEU A 139 5.03 1.89 -7.08
CA LEU A 139 5.13 2.33 -5.69
C LEU A 139 6.50 2.03 -5.06
N TYR A 140 7.01 2.97 -4.25
CA TYR A 140 8.29 2.85 -3.54
C TYR A 140 8.19 3.25 -2.06
N GLN A 141 8.82 2.45 -1.18
CA GLN A 141 8.98 2.77 0.25
C GLN A 141 10.17 3.72 0.46
N LEU A 142 9.89 4.97 0.79
CA LEU A 142 10.91 6.01 0.99
C LEU A 142 10.78 6.62 2.39
N GLY A 143 11.59 6.12 3.32
CA GLY A 143 11.44 6.49 4.73
C GLY A 143 10.18 5.88 5.33
N ARG A 144 9.41 6.66 6.08
CA ARG A 144 8.18 6.24 6.76
C ARG A 144 6.98 6.08 5.82
N LEU A 145 6.99 6.76 4.68
CA LEU A 145 5.90 6.79 3.72
C LEU A 145 6.21 5.96 2.48
N GLN A 146 5.15 5.62 1.77
CA GLN A 146 5.19 5.01 0.44
C GLN A 146 4.69 6.04 -0.58
N PHE A 147 5.29 6.04 -1.77
CA PHE A 147 4.95 6.96 -2.85
C PHE A 147 4.69 6.18 -4.12
N GLU A 148 3.47 6.32 -4.64
CA GLU A 148 3.01 5.72 -5.87
C GLU A 148 3.00 6.75 -6.99
N ARG A 149 3.59 6.40 -8.13
CA ARG A 149 3.47 7.12 -9.39
C ARG A 149 2.02 6.99 -9.87
N ALA A 150 1.28 8.09 -9.89
CA ALA A 150 -0.13 8.09 -10.19
C ALA A 150 -0.50 9.23 -11.16
N ARG A 151 -1.78 9.28 -11.55
CA ARG A 151 -2.35 10.36 -12.34
C ARG A 151 -3.51 11.00 -11.59
N LEU A 152 -3.63 12.31 -11.70
CA LEU A 152 -4.75 13.05 -11.12
C LEU A 152 -6.05 12.64 -11.82
N GLY A 153 -7.02 12.17 -11.05
CA GLY A 153 -8.39 11.98 -11.54
C GLY A 153 -9.05 13.31 -11.91
N GLN A 154 -10.12 13.23 -12.71
CA GLN A 154 -10.87 14.40 -13.22
C GLN A 154 -11.16 15.44 -12.12
N ARG A 155 -11.77 15.00 -11.02
CA ARG A 155 -12.20 15.89 -9.93
C ARG A 155 -11.03 16.63 -9.25
N ALA A 156 -9.92 15.93 -9.00
CA ALA A 156 -8.74 16.53 -8.36
C ALA A 156 -8.00 17.45 -9.33
N GLY A 157 -7.76 16.99 -10.56
CA GLY A 157 -7.08 17.75 -11.59
C GLY A 157 -7.77 19.08 -11.90
N THR A 158 -9.09 19.08 -12.11
CA THR A 158 -9.84 20.32 -12.37
C THR A 158 -9.76 21.31 -11.21
N ARG A 159 -9.82 20.85 -9.96
CA ARG A 159 -9.74 21.73 -8.79
C ARG A 159 -8.36 22.34 -8.61
N LEU A 160 -7.31 21.54 -8.80
CA LEU A 160 -5.93 22.02 -8.67
C LEU A 160 -5.58 23.03 -9.78
N ALA A 161 -6.06 22.78 -11.01
CA ALA A 161 -5.97 23.76 -12.10
C ALA A 161 -6.66 25.09 -11.74
N ALA A 162 -7.89 25.02 -11.20
CA ALA A 162 -8.63 26.20 -10.77
C ALA A 162 -7.96 26.95 -9.60
N ALA A 163 -7.15 26.25 -8.80
CA ALA A 163 -6.34 26.84 -7.73
C ALA A 163 -5.02 27.45 -8.24
N GLY A 164 -4.77 27.45 -9.56
CA GLY A 164 -3.62 28.10 -10.20
C GLY A 164 -2.35 27.25 -10.31
N LEU A 165 -2.44 25.94 -10.09
CA LEU A 165 -1.32 25.01 -10.33
C LEU A 165 -1.24 24.63 -11.82
N ASP A 166 -0.03 24.35 -12.31
CA ASP A 166 0.23 23.91 -13.69
C ASP A 166 0.00 22.39 -13.84
N VAL A 167 -1.20 21.96 -13.43
CA VAL A 167 -1.68 20.57 -13.51
C VAL A 167 -3.14 20.54 -13.95
N GLY A 168 -3.57 19.39 -14.47
CA GLY A 168 -4.95 19.11 -14.81
C GLY A 168 -5.29 17.63 -14.63
N PRO A 169 -6.46 17.20 -15.10
CA PRO A 169 -6.76 15.78 -15.21
C PRO A 169 -5.65 15.04 -15.98
N ASP A 170 -5.35 13.83 -15.55
CA ASP A 170 -4.32 12.94 -16.09
C ASP A 170 -2.86 13.42 -15.94
N SER A 171 -2.61 14.60 -15.36
CA SER A 171 -1.27 15.02 -14.96
C SER A 171 -0.68 14.07 -13.93
N GLY A 172 0.64 13.85 -13.99
CA GLY A 172 1.35 13.02 -13.03
C GLY A 172 1.29 13.59 -11.61
N CYS A 173 1.03 12.72 -10.64
CA CYS A 173 1.12 13.03 -9.22
C CYS A 173 1.80 11.89 -8.45
N LEU A 174 2.26 12.18 -7.23
CA LEU A 174 2.66 11.15 -6.29
C LEU A 174 1.53 10.89 -5.30
N ASN A 175 0.98 9.69 -5.29
CA ASN A 175 0.01 9.28 -4.28
C ASN A 175 0.75 8.76 -3.04
N VAL A 176 0.46 9.35 -1.88
CA VAL A 176 1.17 9.13 -0.61
C VAL A 176 0.40 8.13 0.24
N HIS A 177 1.10 7.08 0.64
CA HIS A 177 0.55 5.96 1.39
C HIS A 177 1.29 5.75 2.71
N ILE A 178 0.57 5.25 3.71
CA ILE A 178 1.04 5.14 5.09
C ILE A 178 1.02 3.66 5.49
N PRO A 179 2.14 2.93 5.37
CA PRO A 179 2.17 1.53 5.75
C PRO A 179 2.03 1.36 7.27
N ASP A 180 1.30 0.32 7.69
CA ASP A 180 1.26 -0.17 9.09
C ASP A 180 2.60 -0.86 9.45
N PHE A 181 2.84 -1.27 10.70
CA PHE A 181 4.05 -1.98 11.15
C PHE A 181 5.38 -1.30 10.80
N TYR A 182 5.41 0.04 10.80
CA TYR A 182 6.63 0.81 10.49
C TYR A 182 6.83 2.02 11.40
N GLY A 183 6.37 1.89 12.66
CA GLY A 183 6.54 2.90 13.70
C GLY A 183 5.64 4.14 13.55
N PRO A 184 5.82 5.14 14.42
CA PRO A 184 4.96 6.33 14.45
C PRO A 184 5.17 7.23 13.23
N LEU A 185 4.15 8.03 12.93
CA LEU A 185 4.16 9.05 11.87
C LEU A 185 4.73 10.38 12.39
N SER A 186 5.91 10.36 13.00
CA SER A 186 6.48 11.57 13.60
C SER A 186 6.74 12.64 12.54
N PRO A 187 6.64 13.95 12.87
CA PRO A 187 6.91 15.03 11.95
C PRO A 187 8.23 14.87 11.19
N ALA A 188 9.31 14.59 11.92
CA ALA A 188 10.64 14.39 11.32
C ALA A 188 10.69 13.18 10.36
N ALA A 189 9.97 12.11 10.65
CA ALA A 189 9.93 10.94 9.76
C ALA A 189 9.15 11.24 8.47
N VAL A 190 8.07 12.03 8.55
CA VAL A 190 7.32 12.50 7.39
C VAL A 190 8.18 13.42 6.53
N ASP A 191 8.82 14.41 7.14
CA ASP A 191 9.66 15.38 6.42
C ASP A 191 10.83 14.68 5.71
N ARG A 192 11.47 13.73 6.39
CA ARG A 192 12.51 12.88 5.78
C ARG A 192 11.97 12.07 4.59
N SER A 193 10.76 11.53 4.70
CA SER A 193 10.15 10.74 3.62
C SER A 193 9.87 11.59 2.39
N LEU A 194 9.37 12.82 2.58
CA LEU A 194 9.12 13.77 1.51
C LEU A 194 10.43 14.22 0.83
N ALA A 195 11.49 14.48 1.61
CA ALA A 195 12.81 14.82 1.06
C ALA A 195 13.37 13.67 0.22
N LEU A 196 13.33 12.43 0.75
CA LEU A 196 13.74 11.24 0.01
C LEU A 196 12.95 11.05 -1.28
N ALA A 197 11.64 11.31 -1.27
CA ALA A 197 10.82 11.24 -2.47
C ALA A 197 11.29 12.22 -3.55
N ARG A 198 11.58 13.47 -3.19
CA ARG A 198 12.06 14.48 -4.15
C ARG A 198 13.35 14.02 -4.83
N GLU A 199 14.33 13.59 -4.04
CA GLU A 199 15.62 13.09 -4.55
C GLU A 199 15.44 11.84 -5.41
N PHE A 200 14.64 10.89 -4.93
CA PHE A 200 14.41 9.60 -5.58
C PHE A 200 13.75 9.75 -6.95
N PHE A 201 12.64 10.48 -7.05
CA PHE A 201 11.92 10.61 -8.32
C PHE A 201 12.70 11.47 -9.33
N ALA A 202 13.43 12.50 -8.88
CA ALA A 202 14.32 13.26 -9.75
C ALA A 202 15.45 12.39 -10.33
N ALA A 203 16.01 11.47 -9.54
CA ALA A 203 17.11 10.60 -9.98
C ALA A 203 16.65 9.43 -10.87
N HIS A 204 15.53 8.77 -10.54
CA HIS A 204 15.13 7.49 -11.15
C HIS A 204 13.98 7.61 -12.16
N PHE A 205 13.28 8.73 -12.16
CA PHE A 205 12.17 9.04 -13.06
C PHE A 205 12.27 10.48 -13.63
N PRO A 206 13.43 10.94 -14.15
CA PRO A 206 13.63 12.34 -14.54
C PRO A 206 12.74 12.79 -15.72
N GLN A 207 12.13 11.87 -16.46
CA GLN A 207 11.19 12.17 -17.54
C GLN A 207 9.77 12.45 -17.01
N GLU A 208 9.50 12.18 -15.73
CA GLU A 208 8.21 12.37 -15.10
C GLU A 208 8.21 13.65 -14.29
N ARG A 209 7.17 14.47 -14.46
CA ARG A 209 6.99 15.71 -13.70
C ARG A 209 5.89 15.52 -12.69
N TYR A 210 6.25 15.73 -11.43
CA TYR A 210 5.34 15.72 -10.30
C TYR A 210 5.33 17.12 -9.71
N GLU A 211 4.17 17.80 -9.73
CA GLU A 211 3.99 19.10 -9.06
C GLU A 211 3.22 18.99 -7.75
N VAL A 212 2.53 17.87 -7.57
CA VAL A 212 1.65 17.65 -6.42
C VAL A 212 1.81 16.22 -5.91
N ALA A 213 1.72 16.10 -4.60
CA ALA A 213 1.51 14.82 -3.94
C ALA A 213 0.10 14.80 -3.34
N THR A 214 -0.64 13.71 -3.56
CA THR A 214 -2.00 13.51 -3.06
C THR A 214 -2.00 12.45 -1.96
N CYS A 215 -2.99 12.50 -1.07
CA CYS A 215 -3.21 11.46 -0.09
C CYS A 215 -4.72 11.31 0.14
N HIS A 216 -5.17 10.06 0.22
CA HIS A 216 -6.55 9.70 0.44
C HIS A 216 -6.59 8.74 1.63
N SER A 217 -7.11 9.20 2.76
CA SER A 217 -7.07 8.40 3.99
C SER A 217 -8.09 8.89 5.01
N TRP A 218 -8.65 7.95 5.77
CA TRP A 218 -9.37 8.25 7.03
C TRP A 218 -8.54 9.10 8.00
N LEU A 219 -7.20 9.01 7.96
CA LEU A 219 -6.32 9.85 8.78
C LEU A 219 -6.41 11.34 8.44
N LEU A 220 -6.98 11.69 7.29
CA LEU A 220 -7.20 13.07 6.86
C LEU A 220 -8.59 13.60 7.23
N ASP A 221 -9.42 12.82 7.95
CA ASP A 221 -10.69 13.31 8.46
C ASP A 221 -10.46 14.40 9.54
N PRO A 222 -10.90 15.66 9.32
CA PRO A 222 -10.71 16.74 10.29
C PRO A 222 -11.44 16.48 11.62
N GLN A 223 -12.43 15.58 11.66
CA GLN A 223 -13.12 15.19 12.89
C GLN A 223 -12.17 14.59 13.93
N LEU A 224 -11.05 13.97 13.52
CA LEU A 224 -10.05 13.42 14.43
C LEU A 224 -9.47 14.48 15.38
N ARG A 225 -9.41 15.75 14.96
CA ARG A 225 -8.92 16.87 15.78
C ARG A 225 -9.78 17.16 17.01
N LYS A 226 -11.05 16.72 17.01
CA LYS A 226 -11.94 16.86 18.16
C LYS A 226 -11.59 15.88 19.29
N TYR A 227 -10.86 14.82 18.97
CA TYR A 227 -10.59 13.70 19.86
C TYR A 227 -9.10 13.52 20.20
N LEU A 228 -8.21 13.94 19.31
CA LEU A 228 -6.77 13.80 19.47
C LEU A 228 -6.14 15.08 20.00
N PRO A 229 -5.05 14.98 20.80
CA PRO A 229 -4.24 16.14 21.17
C PRO A 229 -3.70 16.89 19.95
N GLU A 230 -3.55 18.21 20.09
CA GLU A 230 -3.00 19.09 19.04
C GLU A 230 -1.58 18.68 18.61
N ASP A 231 -0.78 18.16 19.54
CA ASP A 231 0.58 17.67 19.30
C ASP A 231 0.64 16.22 18.81
N SER A 232 -0.50 15.59 18.52
CA SER A 232 -0.51 14.22 18.01
C SER A 232 0.06 14.14 16.59
N ASN A 233 0.79 13.06 16.32
CA ASN A 233 1.39 12.80 15.00
C ASN A 233 0.37 12.81 13.85
N ILE A 234 -0.87 12.36 14.11
CA ILE A 234 -1.95 12.35 13.09
C ILE A 234 -2.34 13.79 12.75
N VAL A 235 -2.55 14.65 13.76
CA VAL A 235 -2.90 16.06 13.54
C VAL A 235 -1.76 16.78 12.80
N GLY A 236 -0.51 16.59 13.23
CA GLY A 236 0.65 17.15 12.53
C GLY A 236 0.78 16.63 11.09
N PHE A 237 0.43 15.37 10.82
CA PHE A 237 0.39 14.85 9.45
C PHE A 237 -0.70 15.53 8.61
N GLN A 238 -1.92 15.70 9.16
CA GLN A 238 -3.01 16.40 8.46
C GLN A 238 -2.64 17.82 8.05
N GLU A 239 -1.94 18.56 8.90
CA GLU A 239 -1.56 19.96 8.65
C GLU A 239 -0.63 20.17 7.45
N ARG A 240 0.00 19.10 6.96
CA ARG A 240 0.82 19.16 5.74
C ARG A 240 -0.01 19.21 4.47
N PHE A 241 -1.29 18.83 4.53
CA PHE A 241 -2.16 18.73 3.37
C PHE A 241 -3.18 19.88 3.34
N ARG A 242 -3.39 20.40 2.13
CA ARG A 242 -4.55 21.20 1.78
C ARG A 242 -5.69 20.28 1.41
N VAL A 243 -6.91 20.62 1.81
CA VAL A 243 -8.10 19.84 1.45
C VAL A 243 -8.34 19.94 -0.07
N ALA A 244 -8.37 18.80 -0.75
CA ALA A 244 -8.77 18.69 -2.14
C ALA A 244 -10.29 18.75 -2.27
N HIS A 245 -10.99 18.02 -1.39
CA HIS A 245 -12.44 18.10 -1.18
C HIS A 245 -12.90 17.32 0.04
N GLU A 246 -14.12 17.63 0.45
CA GLU A 246 -14.89 16.84 1.40
C GLU A 246 -15.61 15.71 0.67
N ASP A 247 -15.48 14.52 1.22
CA ASP A 247 -16.34 13.38 0.90
C ASP A 247 -17.60 13.45 1.76
N ARG A 248 -18.71 12.96 1.21
CA ARG A 248 -20.00 12.85 1.91
C ARG A 248 -20.38 11.40 2.16
N GLU A 249 -19.65 10.45 1.59
CA GLU A 249 -19.86 9.03 1.77
C GLU A 249 -19.23 8.56 3.07
N GLN A 250 -20.00 7.82 3.87
CA GLN A 250 -19.55 7.29 5.15
C GLN A 250 -18.51 6.18 4.90
N ALA A 251 -17.42 6.21 5.64
CA ALA A 251 -16.29 5.31 5.48
C ALA A 251 -15.90 4.62 6.79
N ASP A 252 -16.87 4.34 7.67
CA ASP A 252 -16.67 3.83 9.04
C ASP A 252 -15.79 2.57 9.11
N SER A 253 -15.87 1.70 8.10
CA SER A 253 -15.09 0.47 8.05
C SER A 253 -13.58 0.70 7.90
N GLU A 254 -13.14 1.79 7.27
CA GLU A 254 -11.70 2.07 7.08
C GLU A 254 -10.95 2.29 8.40
N PRO A 255 -11.30 3.29 9.24
CA PRO A 255 -10.62 3.48 10.51
C PRO A 255 -10.79 2.24 11.40
N VAL A 256 -11.91 1.52 11.31
CA VAL A 256 -12.09 0.28 12.07
C VAL A 256 -11.08 -0.79 11.63
N GLN A 257 -10.93 -1.00 10.33
CA GLN A 257 -9.94 -1.91 9.75
C GLN A 257 -8.52 -1.55 10.18
N PHE A 258 -8.11 -0.29 10.01
CA PHE A 258 -6.72 0.11 10.26
C PHE A 258 -6.37 0.17 11.75
N VAL A 259 -7.30 0.59 12.61
CA VAL A 259 -7.04 0.70 14.06
C VAL A 259 -7.18 -0.65 14.74
N PHE A 260 -8.24 -1.41 14.44
CA PHE A 260 -8.58 -2.62 15.18
C PHE A 260 -8.18 -3.91 14.46
N GLY A 261 -8.01 -3.88 13.14
CA GLY A 261 -7.52 -4.99 12.32
C GLY A 261 -8.63 -5.76 11.60
N ASP A 262 -9.90 -5.49 11.90
CA ASP A 262 -11.05 -6.13 11.26
C ASP A 262 -12.22 -5.14 11.11
N PRO A 263 -12.60 -4.74 9.88
CA PRO A 263 -13.68 -3.78 9.61
C PRO A 263 -15.06 -4.24 10.06
N GLU A 264 -15.25 -5.54 10.32
CA GLU A 264 -16.55 -6.13 10.68
C GLU A 264 -16.78 -6.18 12.19
N LEU A 265 -15.83 -5.67 13.00
CA LEU A 265 -15.96 -5.67 14.45
C LEU A 265 -17.17 -4.81 14.89
N PRO A 266 -18.07 -5.35 15.74
CA PRO A 266 -19.19 -4.58 16.25
C PRO A 266 -18.70 -3.40 17.09
N VAL A 267 -19.26 -2.21 16.83
CA VAL A 267 -18.82 -0.92 17.39
C VAL A 267 -18.76 -0.95 18.93
N GLU A 268 -19.74 -1.58 19.56
CA GLU A 268 -19.84 -1.73 21.01
C GLU A 268 -18.65 -2.51 21.60
N THR A 269 -18.05 -3.43 20.85
CA THR A 269 -16.95 -4.30 21.29
C THR A 269 -15.56 -3.69 21.09
N LEU A 270 -15.45 -2.58 20.34
CA LEU A 270 -14.16 -1.98 19.99
C LEU A 270 -13.33 -1.62 21.24
N PRO A 271 -12.06 -2.04 21.35
CA PRO A 271 -11.23 -1.70 22.49
C PRO A 271 -10.98 -0.19 22.59
N ARG A 272 -10.59 0.28 23.78
CA ARG A 272 -10.45 1.72 24.13
C ARG A 272 -9.08 2.05 24.77
N ARG A 273 -8.04 1.30 24.41
CA ARG A 273 -6.71 1.30 25.06
C ARG A 273 -5.91 2.54 24.68
N THR A 274 -5.92 2.91 23.40
CA THR A 274 -5.16 4.06 22.89
C THR A 274 -6.05 5.29 22.64
N ALA A 275 -5.44 6.47 22.45
CA ALA A 275 -6.19 7.68 22.12
C ALA A 275 -6.93 7.56 20.79
N VAL A 276 -6.33 6.92 19.78
CA VAL A 276 -6.95 6.69 18.47
C VAL A 276 -8.07 5.66 18.58
N GLU A 277 -7.88 4.58 19.35
CA GLU A 277 -8.94 3.60 19.62
C GLU A 277 -10.17 4.26 20.27
N ARG A 278 -9.95 5.15 21.25
CA ARG A 278 -11.02 5.93 21.88
C ARG A 278 -11.67 6.90 20.90
N ALA A 279 -10.88 7.65 20.13
CA ALA A 279 -11.40 8.59 19.15
C ALA A 279 -12.35 7.90 18.18
N VAL A 280 -11.88 6.85 17.50
CA VAL A 280 -12.67 6.13 16.49
C VAL A 280 -13.89 5.46 17.11
N GLY A 281 -13.69 4.68 18.19
CA GLY A 281 -14.77 3.90 18.79
C GLY A 281 -15.82 4.76 19.48
N ASP A 282 -15.44 5.83 20.18
CA ASP A 282 -16.40 6.67 20.91
C ASP A 282 -17.21 7.56 19.95
N HIS A 283 -16.61 8.01 18.83
CA HIS A 283 -17.34 8.73 17.79
C HIS A 283 -18.45 7.85 17.18
N LEU A 284 -18.12 6.60 16.81
CA LEU A 284 -19.09 5.65 16.27
C LEU A 284 -20.18 5.28 17.28
N ARG A 285 -19.82 5.06 18.56
CA ARG A 285 -20.80 4.79 19.63
C ARG A 285 -21.77 5.95 19.87
N ALA A 286 -21.34 7.18 19.62
CA ALA A 286 -22.19 8.36 19.71
C ALA A 286 -23.10 8.55 18.48
N GLY A 287 -23.08 7.62 17.51
CA GLY A 287 -23.83 7.72 16.26
C GLY A 287 -23.18 8.67 15.23
N GLY A 288 -21.90 9.02 15.42
CA GLY A 288 -21.11 9.74 14.43
C GLY A 288 -20.59 8.80 13.34
N HIS A 289 -20.09 9.38 12.25
CA HIS A 289 -19.50 8.68 11.11
C HIS A 289 -18.13 9.27 10.76
N TRP A 290 -17.25 8.41 10.27
CA TRP A 290 -15.94 8.76 9.75
C TRP A 290 -15.96 8.85 8.22
N TYR A 291 -15.06 9.66 7.67
CA TYR A 291 -14.96 9.94 6.25
C TYR A 291 -13.52 9.77 5.75
N VAL A 292 -13.35 9.52 4.46
CA VAL A 292 -12.04 9.62 3.82
C VAL A 292 -11.73 11.08 3.56
N GLY A 293 -10.61 11.57 4.11
CA GLY A 293 -10.10 12.88 3.76
C GLY A 293 -9.28 12.82 2.48
N HIS A 294 -9.45 13.80 1.61
CA HIS A 294 -8.67 13.94 0.38
C HIS A 294 -7.78 15.17 0.48
N GLY A 295 -6.47 14.93 0.64
CA GLY A 295 -5.47 15.97 0.80
C GLY A 295 -4.51 16.06 -0.38
N TRP A 296 -3.91 17.24 -0.55
CA TRP A 296 -2.79 17.44 -1.46
C TRP A 296 -1.76 18.40 -0.88
N LEU A 297 -0.52 18.29 -1.32
CA LEU A 297 0.54 19.24 -1.01
C LEU A 297 1.37 19.57 -2.26
N PRO A 298 1.96 20.79 -2.34
CA PRO A 298 2.92 21.10 -3.38
C PRO A 298 4.13 20.18 -3.32
N PHE A 299 4.43 19.55 -4.44
CA PHE A 299 5.58 18.69 -4.61
C PHE A 299 6.44 19.27 -5.74
N ASP A 300 7.34 20.19 -5.42
CA ASP A 300 8.43 20.55 -6.32
C ASP A 300 9.42 19.39 -6.50
N GLY A 301 9.13 18.51 -7.46
CA GLY A 301 10.02 17.45 -7.92
C GLY A 301 10.95 17.88 -9.05
N ARG A 302 11.15 19.20 -9.25
CA ARG A 302 12.11 19.68 -10.24
C ARG A 302 13.51 19.33 -9.73
N GLY A 303 14.13 18.33 -10.34
CA GLY A 303 15.59 18.24 -10.39
C GLY A 303 16.19 19.45 -11.11
#